data_AF-A0A938AXW5-F1
#
_entry.id   AF-A0A938AXW5-F1
#
_cell.length_a   1.000
_cell.length_b   1.000
_cell.length_c   1.000
_cell.angle_alpha   90.00
_cell.angle_beta   90.00
_cell.angle_gamma   90.00
#
_symmetry.space_group_name_H-M   'P 1'
#
loop_
_entity.id
_entity.type
_entity.pdbx_description
1 polymer ?
#
loop_
_entity_poly.entity_id
_entity_poly.type
_entity_poly.pdbx_seq_one_letter_code
_entity_poly.pdbx_strand_id
1 'polypeptide(L)'
;MGDEQAKTIEALQFAIQMEIDGKAYYQKAGKTSGTRMGKELYQWLASEEDRHRQRFEQIYEAIRKNQAWPEAAIEPSGVNELNNIFANARGASVPKSKRQSAELKSIATAMEMENKTERFYKEQGEKARHPVERKFYESLAAEERGHYLALVDYREYLVDPAGWFRKAEHHSLDGG
;
A
#
# COMPACT_ATOMS: atom_id res chain seq x y z
N MET A 1 11.11 31.65 -4.67
CA MET A 1 11.89 30.39 -4.63
C MET A 1 11.87 29.76 -3.24
N GLY A 2 12.15 30.49 -2.14
CA GLY A 2 12.11 29.93 -0.78
C GLY A 2 10.73 29.42 -0.30
N ASP A 3 9.64 30.11 -0.64
CA ASP A 3 8.27 29.70 -0.26
C ASP A 3 7.82 28.38 -0.92
N GLU A 4 8.29 28.13 -2.14
CA GLU A 4 7.95 26.91 -2.89
C GLU A 4 8.71 25.71 -2.35
N GLN A 5 10.00 25.88 -2.06
CA GLN A 5 10.81 24.84 -1.45
C GLN A 5 10.28 24.46 -0.05
N ALA A 6 9.84 25.44 0.74
CA ALA A 6 9.22 25.19 2.04
C ALA A 6 7.96 24.32 1.91
N LYS A 7 7.07 24.62 0.96
CA LYS A 7 5.87 23.82 0.69
C LYS A 7 6.20 22.40 0.23
N THR A 8 7.19 22.23 -0.64
CA THR A 8 7.66 20.91 -1.05
C THR A 8 8.21 20.12 0.14
N ILE A 9 9.00 20.75 1.00
CA ILE A 9 9.55 20.14 2.23
C ILE A 9 8.42 19.70 3.17
N GLU A 10 7.40 20.54 3.39
CA GLU A 10 6.23 20.21 4.21
C GLU A 10 5.44 19.03 3.64
N ALA A 11 5.20 19.01 2.33
CA ALA A 11 4.51 17.90 1.66
C ALA A 11 5.30 16.58 1.77
N LEU A 12 6.63 16.64 1.65
CA LEU A 12 7.50 15.47 1.81
C LEU A 12 7.50 14.97 3.27
N GLN A 13 7.55 15.87 4.26
CA GLN A 13 7.47 15.49 5.68
C GLN A 13 6.13 14.85 6.02
N PHE A 14 5.05 15.39 5.49
CA PHE A 14 3.72 14.81 5.66
C PHE A 14 3.65 13.41 5.03
N ALA A 15 4.16 13.23 3.81
CA ALA A 15 4.23 11.92 3.17
C ALA A 15 5.05 10.91 4.00
N ILE A 16 6.25 11.28 4.46
CA ILE A 16 7.08 10.44 5.35
C ILE A 16 6.29 10.00 6.59
N GLN A 17 5.53 10.91 7.20
CA GLN A 17 4.74 10.58 8.38
C GLN A 17 3.59 9.61 8.04
N MET A 18 2.91 9.79 6.91
CA MET A 18 1.89 8.84 6.45
C MET A 18 2.46 7.44 6.30
N GLU A 19 3.62 7.29 5.67
CA GLU A 19 4.30 5.99 5.47
C GLU A 19 4.72 5.35 6.80
N ILE A 20 5.19 6.15 7.77
CA ILE A 20 5.53 5.66 9.11
C ILE A 20 4.27 5.13 9.82
N ASP A 21 3.16 5.88 9.73
CA ASP A 21 1.90 5.51 10.35
C ASP A 21 1.28 4.27 9.68
N GLY A 22 1.35 4.19 8.35
CA GLY A 22 0.96 3.05 7.52
C GLY A 22 1.71 1.78 7.93
N LYS A 23 3.04 1.85 7.91
CA LYS A 23 3.91 0.75 8.37
C LYS A 23 3.58 0.29 9.79
N ALA A 24 3.44 1.23 10.73
CA ALA A 24 3.15 0.91 12.12
C ALA A 24 1.78 0.23 12.27
N TYR A 25 0.78 0.72 11.53
CA TYR A 25 -0.55 0.12 11.46
C TYR A 25 -0.46 -1.32 10.96
N TYR A 26 0.20 -1.56 9.83
CA TYR A 26 0.31 -2.88 9.22
C TYR A 26 1.09 -3.88 10.07
N GLN A 27 2.17 -3.46 10.71
CA GLN A 27 2.88 -4.31 11.67
C GLN A 27 1.99 -4.74 12.84
N LYS A 28 1.13 -3.85 13.33
CA LYS A 28 0.17 -4.16 14.41
C LYS A 28 -0.93 -5.09 13.90
N ALA A 29 -1.53 -4.79 12.75
CA ALA A 29 -2.58 -5.58 12.13
C ALA A 29 -2.10 -7.01 11.86
N GLY A 30 -0.91 -7.16 11.28
CA GLY A 30 -0.26 -8.46 11.03
C GLY A 30 -0.07 -9.28 12.31
N LYS A 31 0.39 -8.66 13.41
CA LYS A 31 0.53 -9.37 14.70
C LYS A 31 -0.81 -9.90 15.24
N THR A 32 -1.90 -9.19 14.99
CA THR A 32 -3.24 -9.53 15.50
C THR A 32 -4.10 -10.35 14.54
N SER A 33 -3.67 -10.48 13.29
CA SER A 33 -4.40 -11.19 12.23
C SER A 33 -4.71 -12.64 12.62
N GLY A 34 -5.94 -13.05 12.31
CA GLY A 34 -6.46 -14.39 12.61
C GLY A 34 -6.03 -15.43 11.58
N THR A 35 -5.70 -14.99 10.37
CA THR A 35 -5.31 -15.88 9.26
C THR A 35 -3.83 -15.75 8.92
N ARG A 36 -3.30 -16.80 8.29
CA ARG A 36 -1.97 -16.77 7.69
C ARG A 36 -1.90 -15.74 6.55
N MET A 37 -2.88 -15.76 5.64
CA MET A 37 -2.95 -14.81 4.51
C MET A 37 -2.91 -13.36 5.00
N GLY A 38 -3.70 -12.99 6.01
CA GLY A 38 -3.68 -11.64 6.57
C GLY A 38 -2.36 -11.27 7.24
N LYS A 39 -1.69 -12.23 7.90
CA LYS A 39 -0.36 -11.99 8.49
C LYS A 39 0.66 -11.64 7.41
N GLU A 40 0.69 -12.44 6.35
CA GLU A 40 1.62 -12.27 5.24
C GLU A 40 1.29 -11.00 4.44
N LEU A 41 0.02 -10.74 4.14
CA LEU A 41 -0.43 -9.51 3.46
C LEU A 41 -0.02 -8.25 4.22
N TYR A 42 -0.30 -8.18 5.52
CA TYR A 42 0.07 -7.00 6.32
C TYR A 42 1.59 -6.87 6.51
N GLN A 43 2.34 -7.97 6.50
CA GLN A 43 3.81 -7.90 6.51
C GLN A 43 4.37 -7.36 5.20
N TRP A 44 3.79 -7.79 4.08
CA TRP A 44 4.13 -7.28 2.76
C TRP A 44 3.81 -5.79 2.66
N LEU A 45 2.58 -5.36 2.99
CA LEU A 45 2.19 -3.94 3.02
C LEU A 45 3.14 -3.11 3.89
N ALA A 46 3.45 -3.54 5.11
CA ALA A 46 4.40 -2.84 5.98
C ALA A 46 5.81 -2.68 5.37
N SER A 47 6.20 -3.57 4.46
CA SER A 47 7.48 -3.50 3.74
C SER A 47 7.40 -2.55 2.56
N GLU A 48 6.25 -2.49 1.86
CA GLU A 48 5.98 -1.51 0.81
C GLU A 48 6.02 -0.08 1.36
N GLU A 49 5.30 0.22 2.46
CA GLU A 49 5.32 1.53 3.11
C GLU A 49 6.74 1.95 3.54
N ASP A 50 7.58 1.00 3.97
CA ASP A 50 8.97 1.33 4.31
C ASP A 50 9.80 1.69 3.08
N ARG A 51 9.55 1.05 1.93
CA ARG A 51 10.20 1.41 0.67
C ARG A 51 9.79 2.82 0.26
N HIS A 52 8.49 3.13 0.33
CA HIS A 52 7.97 4.47 0.03
C HIS A 52 8.59 5.52 0.95
N ARG A 53 8.60 5.28 2.27
CA ARG A 53 9.26 6.15 3.26
C ARG A 53 10.71 6.44 2.89
N GLN A 54 11.49 5.40 2.61
CA GLN A 54 12.89 5.55 2.24
C GLN A 54 13.06 6.40 0.98
N ARG A 55 12.14 6.28 0.02
CA ARG A 55 12.18 7.08 -1.20
C ARG A 55 11.86 8.55 -0.93
N PHE A 56 10.87 8.83 -0.10
CA PHE A 56 10.58 10.18 0.35
C PHE A 56 11.73 10.80 1.13
N GLU A 57 12.40 10.04 2.01
CA GLU A 57 13.57 10.51 2.76
C GLU A 57 14.74 10.90 1.84
N GLN A 58 14.99 10.11 0.78
CA GLN A 58 16.00 10.44 -0.22
C GLN A 58 15.67 11.75 -0.96
N ILE A 59 14.43 11.93 -1.37
CA ILE A 59 13.97 13.14 -2.06
C ILE A 59 14.05 14.35 -1.10
N TYR A 60 13.58 14.19 0.13
CA TYR A 60 13.65 15.21 1.18
C TYR A 60 15.09 15.70 1.38
N GLU A 61 16.06 14.78 1.50
CA GLU A 61 17.46 15.15 1.67
C GLU A 61 18.04 15.88 0.46
N ALA A 62 17.64 15.53 -0.76
CA ALA A 62 18.05 16.23 -1.98
C ALA A 62 17.49 17.66 -2.01
N ILE A 63 16.18 17.82 -1.79
CA ILE A 63 15.51 19.12 -1.81
C ILE A 63 16.03 20.03 -0.68
N ARG A 64 16.26 19.48 0.52
CA ARG A 64 16.85 20.22 1.66
C ARG A 64 18.24 20.77 1.33
N LYS A 65 19.02 20.07 0.49
CA LYS A 65 20.36 20.49 0.03
C LYS A 65 20.33 21.39 -1.21
N ASN A 66 19.16 21.93 -1.59
CA ASN A 66 18.96 22.70 -2.83
C ASN A 66 19.33 21.92 -4.12
N GLN A 67 19.24 20.59 -4.08
CA GLN A 67 19.44 19.77 -5.28
C GLN A 67 18.13 19.64 -6.05
N ALA A 68 18.25 19.31 -7.34
CA ALA A 68 17.08 18.99 -8.16
C ALA A 68 16.37 17.73 -7.63
N TRP A 69 15.09 17.61 -7.95
CA TRP A 69 14.33 16.40 -7.69
C TRP A 69 15.04 15.20 -8.34
N PRO A 70 15.47 14.19 -7.57
CA PRO A 70 16.23 13.07 -8.11
C PRO A 70 15.35 12.26 -9.07
N GLU A 71 15.96 11.49 -9.98
CA GLU A 71 15.21 10.54 -10.81
C GLU A 71 14.63 9.45 -9.91
N ALA A 72 13.41 9.78 -9.49
CA ALA A 72 12.60 9.32 -8.37
C ALA A 72 11.99 7.93 -8.47
N ALA A 73 12.11 7.25 -9.62
CA ALA A 73 11.14 6.23 -10.02
C ALA A 73 10.90 5.19 -8.92
N ILE A 74 9.61 4.93 -8.70
CA ILE A 74 9.12 3.80 -7.94
C ILE A 74 8.98 2.68 -8.96
N GLU A 75 9.81 1.64 -8.82
CA GLU A 75 9.68 0.44 -9.63
C GLU A 75 8.54 -0.41 -9.04
N PRO A 76 7.57 -0.86 -9.87
CA PRO A 76 6.48 -1.71 -9.40
C PRO A 76 7.04 -2.95 -8.71
N SER A 77 6.77 -3.08 -7.41
CA SER A 77 7.17 -4.26 -6.63
C SER A 77 6.00 -5.20 -6.39
N GLY A 78 6.35 -6.44 -6.03
CA GLY A 78 5.47 -7.24 -5.20
C GLY A 78 4.38 -8.05 -5.90
N VAL A 79 4.14 -7.93 -7.21
CA VAL A 79 3.09 -8.75 -7.88
C VAL A 79 3.32 -10.25 -7.67
N ASN A 80 4.56 -10.72 -7.79
CA ASN A 80 4.91 -12.12 -7.55
C ASN A 80 4.79 -12.51 -6.06
N GLU A 81 5.12 -11.60 -5.15
CA GLU A 81 5.04 -11.84 -3.71
C GLU A 81 3.58 -11.90 -3.24
N LEU A 82 2.75 -10.96 -3.70
CA LEU A 82 1.29 -10.97 -3.54
C LEU A 82 0.69 -12.27 -4.06
N ASN A 83 0.99 -12.64 -5.31
CA ASN A 83 0.49 -13.88 -5.90
C ASN A 83 0.86 -15.10 -5.04
N ASN A 84 2.07 -15.12 -4.48
CA ASN A 84 2.49 -16.19 -3.56
C ASN A 84 1.72 -16.17 -2.23
N ILE A 85 1.41 -15.00 -1.66
CA ILE A 85 0.59 -14.87 -0.45
C ILE A 85 -0.81 -15.47 -0.69
N PHE A 86 -1.42 -15.14 -1.82
CA PHE A 86 -2.74 -15.63 -2.18
C PHE A 86 -2.75 -17.11 -2.57
N ALA A 87 -1.74 -17.60 -3.32
CA ALA A 87 -1.64 -19.01 -3.70
C ALA A 87 -1.37 -19.95 -2.50
N ASN A 88 -0.69 -19.47 -1.46
CA ASN A 88 -0.41 -20.25 -0.26
C ASN A 88 -1.59 -20.32 0.72
N ALA A 89 -2.68 -19.62 0.45
CA ALA A 89 -3.88 -19.71 1.27
C ALA A 89 -4.59 -21.04 1.05
N ARG A 90 -4.39 -21.99 1.96
CA ARG A 90 -5.13 -23.25 1.98
C ARG A 90 -6.21 -23.23 3.07
N GLY A 91 -7.47 -23.36 2.64
CA GLY A 91 -8.57 -24.06 3.32
C GLY A 91 -8.97 -23.69 4.76
N ALA A 92 -8.36 -22.69 5.39
CA ALA A 92 -8.70 -22.30 6.75
C ALA A 92 -9.75 -21.19 6.75
N SER A 93 -11.03 -21.57 6.77
CA SER A 93 -12.11 -20.61 7.06
C SER A 93 -11.92 -20.04 8.47
N VAL A 94 -11.89 -18.71 8.62
CA VAL A 94 -12.03 -18.11 9.95
C VAL A 94 -13.45 -18.41 10.43
N PRO A 95 -13.66 -19.14 11.53
CA PRO A 95 -15.00 -19.34 12.06
C PRO A 95 -15.66 -17.99 12.31
N LYS A 96 -16.95 -17.85 11.99
CA LYS A 96 -17.75 -16.65 12.33
C LYS A 96 -17.63 -16.38 13.82
N SER A 97 -16.79 -15.42 14.17
CA SER A 97 -16.34 -15.19 15.54
C SER A 97 -15.94 -13.72 15.72
N LYS A 98 -15.77 -13.30 16.99
CA LYS A 98 -15.26 -11.96 17.31
C LYS A 98 -13.93 -11.64 16.62
N ARG A 99 -13.12 -12.65 16.31
CA ARG A 99 -11.85 -12.49 15.57
C ARG A 99 -12.10 -12.06 14.13
N GLN A 100 -13.03 -12.71 13.42
CA GLN A 100 -13.40 -12.31 12.05
C GLN A 100 -13.95 -10.87 12.02
N SER A 101 -14.76 -10.48 13.00
CA SER A 101 -15.27 -9.10 13.08
C SER A 101 -14.16 -8.07 13.33
N ALA A 102 -13.15 -8.40 14.14
CA ALA A 102 -12.00 -7.52 14.36
C ALA A 102 -11.13 -7.42 13.09
N GLU A 103 -10.96 -8.52 12.38
CA GLU A 103 -10.17 -8.59 11.14
C GLU A 103 -10.83 -7.79 10.01
N LEU A 104 -12.15 -7.92 9.83
CA LEU A 104 -12.92 -7.11 8.87
C LEU A 104 -12.84 -5.61 9.17
N LYS A 105 -12.83 -5.22 10.46
CA LYS A 105 -12.61 -3.81 10.86
C LYS A 105 -11.20 -3.36 10.51
N SER A 106 -10.20 -4.19 10.77
CA SER A 106 -8.80 -3.89 10.43
C SER A 106 -8.63 -3.66 8.93
N ILE A 107 -9.22 -4.53 8.09
CA ILE A 107 -9.16 -4.35 6.64
C ILE A 107 -9.90 -3.09 6.21
N ALA A 108 -11.07 -2.79 6.78
CA ALA A 108 -11.80 -1.57 6.44
C ALA A 108 -10.98 -0.30 6.74
N THR A 109 -10.28 -0.25 7.87
CA THR A 109 -9.36 0.85 8.19
C THR A 109 -8.18 0.90 7.23
N ALA A 110 -7.55 -0.23 6.92
CA ALA A 110 -6.45 -0.30 5.94
C ALA A 110 -6.89 0.24 4.57
N MET A 111 -8.05 -0.20 4.07
CA MET A 111 -8.62 0.27 2.80
C MET A 111 -8.91 1.77 2.79
N GLU A 112 -9.28 2.35 3.93
CA GLU A 112 -9.48 3.80 4.07
C GLU A 112 -8.15 4.54 4.06
N MET A 113 -7.12 3.99 4.71
CA MET A 113 -5.75 4.53 4.69
C MET A 113 -5.22 4.57 3.26
N GLU A 114 -5.25 3.46 2.53
CA GLU A 114 -4.81 3.39 1.13
C GLU A 114 -5.52 4.41 0.23
N ASN A 115 -6.85 4.55 0.35
CA ASN A 115 -7.58 5.55 -0.43
C ASN A 115 -7.19 6.99 -0.10
N LYS A 116 -6.86 7.28 1.17
CA LYS A 116 -6.41 8.61 1.60
C LYS A 116 -5.01 8.90 1.06
N THR A 117 -4.11 7.93 1.14
CA THR A 117 -2.74 8.01 0.62
C THR A 117 -2.74 8.15 -0.91
N GLU A 118 -3.50 7.30 -1.64
CA GLU A 118 -3.69 7.38 -3.10
C GLU A 118 -4.16 8.78 -3.51
N ARG A 119 -5.18 9.31 -2.82
CA ARG A 119 -5.72 10.65 -3.09
C ARG A 119 -4.67 11.73 -2.86
N PHE A 120 -3.97 11.68 -1.72
CA PHE A 120 -2.94 12.64 -1.40
C PHE A 120 -1.86 12.66 -2.48
N TYR A 121 -1.39 11.49 -2.95
CA TYR A 121 -0.38 11.43 -4.01
C TYR A 121 -0.89 11.92 -5.35
N LYS A 122 -2.14 11.64 -5.74
CA LYS A 122 -2.74 12.26 -6.94
C LYS A 122 -2.76 13.78 -6.84
N GLU A 123 -3.20 14.32 -5.71
CA GLU A 123 -3.24 15.77 -5.50
C GLU A 123 -1.84 16.42 -5.53
N GLN A 124 -0.80 15.73 -5.03
CA GLN A 124 0.57 16.23 -5.14
C GLN A 124 1.09 16.15 -6.58
N GLY A 125 0.80 15.08 -7.32
CA GLY A 125 1.15 14.95 -8.73
C GLY A 125 0.52 16.05 -9.61
N GLU A 126 -0.72 16.45 -9.31
CA GLU A 126 -1.40 17.58 -9.97
C GLU A 126 -0.73 18.93 -9.68
N LYS A 127 -0.21 19.12 -8.46
CA LYS A 127 0.50 20.34 -8.04
C LYS A 127 1.96 20.38 -8.49
N ALA A 128 2.53 19.23 -8.84
CA ALA A 128 3.92 19.09 -9.25
C ALA A 128 4.25 19.94 -10.47
N ARG A 129 5.35 20.69 -10.38
CA ARG A 129 5.82 21.59 -11.44
C ARG A 129 6.75 20.91 -12.42
N HIS A 130 7.47 19.89 -11.94
CA HIS A 130 8.44 19.17 -12.75
C HIS A 130 7.88 17.81 -13.19
N PRO A 131 8.09 17.40 -14.46
CA PRO A 131 7.62 16.11 -14.94
C PRO A 131 8.11 14.92 -14.11
N VAL A 132 9.33 14.99 -13.57
CA VAL A 132 9.92 13.93 -12.73
C VAL A 132 9.21 13.78 -11.37
N GLU A 133 8.82 14.89 -10.76
CA GLU A 133 8.04 14.93 -9.50
C GLU A 133 6.62 14.40 -9.75
N ARG A 134 5.98 14.84 -10.84
CA ARG A 134 4.65 14.36 -11.23
C ARG A 134 4.64 12.85 -11.44
N LYS A 135 5.59 12.35 -12.24
CA LYS A 135 5.71 10.92 -12.54
C LYS A 135 5.92 10.09 -11.28
N PHE A 136 6.69 10.61 -10.32
CA PHE A 136 6.90 9.95 -9.04
C PHE A 136 5.59 9.79 -8.26
N TYR A 137 4.83 10.86 -8.09
CA TYR A 137 3.55 10.82 -7.38
C TYR A 137 2.48 9.98 -8.12
N GLU A 138 2.45 10.03 -9.46
CA GLU A 138 1.58 9.16 -10.27
C GLU A 138 1.91 7.68 -10.06
N SER A 139 3.20 7.35 -9.95
CA SER A 139 3.65 5.96 -9.70
C SER A 139 3.24 5.50 -8.30
N LEU A 140 3.45 6.33 -7.26
CA LEU A 140 3.00 6.01 -5.90
C LEU A 140 1.49 5.83 -5.83
N ALA A 141 0.70 6.74 -6.42
CA ALA A 141 -0.75 6.60 -6.44
C ALA A 141 -1.20 5.30 -7.13
N ALA A 142 -0.46 4.81 -8.13
CA ALA A 142 -0.74 3.53 -8.75
C ALA A 142 -0.39 2.34 -7.83
N GLU A 143 0.68 2.43 -7.03
CA GLU A 143 1.03 1.41 -6.04
C GLU A 143 0.01 1.34 -4.90
N GLU A 144 -0.39 2.48 -4.31
CA GLU A 144 -1.45 2.51 -3.27
C GLU A 144 -2.77 1.95 -3.80
N ARG A 145 -3.04 2.18 -5.09
CA ARG A 145 -4.21 1.58 -5.73
C ARG A 145 -4.09 0.05 -5.78
N GLY A 146 -2.89 -0.47 -6.06
CA GLY A 146 -2.60 -1.90 -5.98
C GLY A 146 -2.76 -2.46 -4.57
N HIS A 147 -2.26 -1.76 -3.55
CA HIS A 147 -2.41 -2.10 -2.14
C HIS A 147 -3.89 -2.18 -1.74
N TYR A 148 -4.68 -1.17 -2.11
CA TYR A 148 -6.13 -1.15 -1.91
C TYR A 148 -6.81 -2.37 -2.53
N LEU A 149 -6.46 -2.74 -3.76
CA LEU A 149 -7.04 -3.89 -4.45
C LEU A 149 -6.66 -5.21 -3.77
N ALA A 150 -5.44 -5.37 -3.28
CA ALA A 150 -5.03 -6.53 -2.49
C ALA A 150 -5.84 -6.65 -1.18
N LEU A 151 -6.14 -5.52 -0.52
CA LEU A 151 -7.00 -5.49 0.67
C LEU A 151 -8.47 -5.83 0.34
N VAL A 152 -8.99 -5.37 -0.81
CA VAL A 152 -10.32 -5.76 -1.30
C VAL A 152 -10.38 -7.28 -1.49
N ASP A 153 -9.38 -7.85 -2.16
CA ASP A 153 -9.32 -9.28 -2.42
C ASP A 153 -9.27 -10.10 -1.11
N TYR A 154 -8.45 -9.65 -0.16
CA TYR A 154 -8.41 -10.26 1.17
C TYR A 154 -9.73 -10.13 1.93
N ARG A 155 -10.44 -9.00 1.80
CA ARG A 155 -11.78 -8.83 2.38
C ARG A 155 -12.77 -9.83 1.78
N GLU A 156 -12.73 -10.04 0.46
CA GLU A 156 -13.55 -11.04 -0.22
C GLU A 156 -13.28 -12.44 0.32
N TYR A 157 -12.00 -12.80 0.45
CA TYR A 157 -11.57 -14.06 1.08
C TYR A 157 -12.15 -14.24 2.49
N LEU A 158 -12.14 -13.20 3.32
CA LEU A 158 -12.70 -13.29 4.68
C LEU A 158 -14.22 -13.44 4.71
N VAL A 159 -14.94 -12.87 3.74
CA VAL A 159 -16.41 -12.86 3.68
C VAL A 159 -16.94 -14.17 3.10
N ASP A 160 -16.39 -14.62 1.98
CA ASP A 160 -16.77 -15.85 1.29
C ASP A 160 -15.52 -16.58 0.75
N PRO A 161 -14.79 -17.33 1.60
CA PRO A 161 -13.60 -18.06 1.17
C PRO A 161 -13.89 -19.01 0.01
N ALA A 162 -15.05 -19.70 0.04
CA ALA A 162 -15.40 -20.67 -0.99
C ALA A 162 -15.68 -19.99 -2.34
N GLY A 163 -16.38 -18.85 -2.34
CA GLY A 163 -16.58 -18.03 -3.54
C GLY A 163 -15.29 -17.44 -4.08
N TRP A 164 -14.41 -16.98 -3.18
CA TRP A 164 -13.09 -16.48 -3.55
C TRP A 164 -12.25 -17.54 -4.27
N PHE A 165 -12.14 -18.76 -3.71
CA PHE A 165 -11.40 -19.85 -4.37
C PHE A 165 -11.95 -20.20 -5.75
N ARG A 166 -13.28 -20.25 -5.93
CA ARG A 166 -13.88 -20.48 -7.26
C ARG A 166 -13.44 -19.41 -8.26
N LYS A 167 -13.48 -18.12 -7.87
CA LYS A 167 -13.02 -17.03 -8.75
C LYS A 167 -11.54 -17.14 -9.08
N ALA A 168 -10.71 -17.44 -8.08
CA ALA A 168 -9.26 -17.57 -8.24
C ALA A 168 -8.86 -18.75 -9.14
N GLU A 169 -9.52 -19.91 -9.00
CA GLU A 169 -9.31 -21.08 -9.87
C GLU A 169 -9.64 -20.76 -11.33
N HIS A 170 -10.78 -20.07 -11.59
CA HIS A 170 -11.17 -19.69 -12.94
C HIS A 170 -10.19 -18.72 -13.62
N HIS A 171 -9.67 -17.71 -12.90
CA HIS A 171 -8.67 -16.79 -13.46
C HIS A 171 -7.34 -17.48 -13.79
N SER A 172 -7.02 -18.62 -13.15
CA SER A 172 -5.83 -19.41 -13.50
C SER A 172 -6.00 -20.26 -14.76
N LEU A 173 -7.24 -20.54 -15.19
CA LEU A 173 -7.57 -21.42 -16.31
C LEU A 173 -7.70 -20.70 -17.66
N ASP A 174 -8.03 -19.40 -17.65
CA ASP A 174 -8.24 -18.60 -18.87
C ASP A 174 -6.96 -17.86 -19.36
N GLY A 175 -5.81 -18.08 -18.70
CA GLY A 175 -4.53 -17.42 -18.99
C GLY A 175 -3.45 -18.31 -19.61
N GLY A 176 -3.83 -19.36 -20.34
CA GLY A 176 -2.93 -20.26 -21.09
C GLY A 176 -2.69 -19.85 -22.53
#